data_AF-A0A7V9GBW9-F1
#
_entry.id   AF-A0A7V9GBW9-F1
#
_cell.length_a   1.000
_cell.length_b   1.000
_cell.length_c   1.000
_cell.angle_alpha   90.00
_cell.angle_beta   90.00
_cell.angle_gamma   90.00
#
_symmetry.space_group_name_H-M   'P 1'
#
loop_
_entity.id
_entity.type
_entity.pdbx_description
1 polymer ?
#
loop_
_entity_poly.entity_id
_entity_poly.type
_entity_poly.pdbx_seq_one_letter_code
_entity_poly.pdbx_strand_id
1 'polypeptide(L)'
;MKNRKSRWVWQILSANFLMFLLVFPILAEPDPNPDSPTPILISEPNSTRALATPAGKFLRGNVSRIESRAFLPDSKVVLFVTNLDLLADEGASAFRVYVEDAKGRKYRFPVLDIQPVKGQEWIYALTVRLKDELGFWEQPPADGDVLIGVAWRGLASNRVRLGFGKTGGDIKDDIGAIPTPAPTSPLKTSINAEPNYVGYLYSGDRTRFMEQATFGPTNELDTRIRRVGLRTWLAGQFEAPYPTNPYPNLALMPVNVTDDCRAGIPPNCLRDFYSMYPVQNWFFKEAFYGEPQLKHRIAWALSELWVISGVDTQQASWMVAYHQQLSKNAFGNYRDLMYDITLNPGMGNYLDMVRSTKNNPNENYAREILQLFSIGLFMLNQDGTLQLDGSGKAIPTYDQNTVNNITKVFTGWTFCNQTCPNSVPGFVNYKDPLILNQNNHDVTAKT
;
A
#
# COMPACT_ATOMS: atom_id res chain seq x y z
N MET A 1 -2.65 -56.72 20.22
CA MET A 1 -1.67 -55.63 19.96
C MET A 1 -2.41 -54.37 19.55
N LYS A 2 -1.98 -53.22 20.09
CA LYS A 2 -2.73 -51.97 20.24
C LYS A 2 -3.21 -51.33 18.92
N ASN A 3 -4.51 -51.45 18.70
CA ASN A 3 -5.49 -50.48 18.19
C ASN A 3 -5.08 -49.47 17.09
N ARG A 4 -5.17 -49.91 15.84
CA ARG A 4 -5.10 -49.11 14.60
C ARG A 4 -6.28 -48.12 14.44
N LYS A 5 -7.31 -48.19 15.30
CA LYS A 5 -8.45 -47.24 15.32
C LYS A 5 -8.16 -45.90 16.01
N SER A 6 -7.07 -45.78 16.79
CA SER A 6 -6.74 -44.56 17.53
C SER A 6 -6.12 -43.45 16.65
N ARG A 7 -5.41 -43.79 15.57
CA ARG A 7 -4.79 -42.79 14.67
C ARG A 7 -5.79 -42.13 13.72
N TRP A 8 -6.86 -42.82 13.33
CA TRP A 8 -7.91 -42.28 12.46
C TRP A 8 -8.81 -41.28 13.19
N VAL A 9 -9.14 -41.54 14.45
CA VAL A 9 -9.96 -40.63 15.27
C VAL A 9 -9.23 -39.32 15.56
N TRP A 10 -7.90 -39.36 15.76
CA TRP A 10 -7.09 -38.15 15.94
C TRP A 10 -6.93 -37.33 14.66
N GLN A 11 -6.87 -37.96 13.47
CA GLN A 11 -6.81 -37.25 12.20
C GLN A 11 -8.14 -36.57 11.82
N ILE A 12 -9.28 -37.16 12.19
CA ILE A 12 -10.61 -36.55 11.99
C ILE A 12 -10.86 -35.41 13.00
N LEU A 13 -10.34 -35.51 14.22
CA LEU A 13 -10.45 -34.45 15.23
C LEU A 13 -9.51 -33.27 14.97
N SER A 14 -8.34 -33.48 14.35
CA SER A 14 -7.45 -32.39 13.91
C SER A 14 -7.89 -31.70 12.62
N ALA A 15 -8.74 -32.34 11.79
CA ALA A 15 -9.25 -31.76 10.55
C ALA A 15 -10.53 -30.91 10.77
N ASN A 16 -11.21 -31.04 11.90
CA ASN A 16 -12.44 -30.30 12.22
C ASN A 16 -12.21 -29.08 13.14
N PHE A 17 -10.99 -28.84 13.63
CA PHE A 17 -10.68 -27.66 14.45
C PHE A 17 -10.16 -26.46 13.63
N LEU A 18 -9.97 -26.62 12.32
CA LEU A 18 -9.49 -25.57 11.41
C LEU A 18 -10.56 -25.07 10.43
N MET A 19 -11.82 -25.46 10.61
CA MET A 19 -12.92 -25.14 9.67
C MET A 19 -14.12 -24.48 10.36
N PHE A 20 -13.89 -23.66 11.39
CA PHE A 20 -14.88 -22.73 11.96
C PHE A 20 -14.19 -21.44 12.45
N LEU A 21 -13.41 -20.79 11.58
CA LEU A 21 -13.38 -19.32 11.58
C LEU A 21 -14.35 -18.89 10.49
N LEU A 22 -15.65 -19.06 10.78
CA LEU A 22 -16.65 -18.21 10.17
C LEU A 22 -16.31 -16.80 10.64
N VAL A 23 -15.57 -16.08 9.80
CA VAL A 23 -15.63 -14.63 9.79
C VAL A 23 -17.09 -14.34 9.44
N PHE A 24 -17.94 -14.25 10.47
CA PHE A 24 -19.17 -13.52 10.32
C PHE A 24 -18.73 -12.15 9.79
N PRO A 25 -19.13 -11.75 8.57
CA PRO A 25 -19.12 -10.34 8.29
C PRO A 25 -20.03 -9.75 9.36
N ILE A 26 -19.45 -9.14 10.39
CA ILE A 26 -20.18 -8.22 11.23
C ILE A 26 -20.69 -7.21 10.23
N LEU A 27 -21.96 -7.35 9.85
CA LEU A 27 -22.69 -6.36 9.08
C LEU A 27 -22.50 -5.08 9.88
N ALA A 28 -21.59 -4.26 9.39
CA ALA A 28 -21.35 -2.94 9.92
C ALA A 28 -22.68 -2.24 9.83
N GLU A 29 -23.27 -1.88 10.96
CA GLU A 29 -24.35 -0.90 10.95
C GLU A 29 -23.80 0.32 10.19
N PRO A 30 -24.46 0.75 9.10
CA PRO A 30 -24.02 1.91 8.35
C PRO A 30 -24.00 3.10 9.31
N ASP A 31 -22.82 3.69 9.48
CA ASP A 31 -22.62 4.89 10.30
C ASP A 31 -23.59 5.98 9.80
N PRO A 32 -24.62 6.35 10.56
CA PRO A 32 -25.69 7.23 10.09
C PRO A 32 -25.20 8.67 9.90
N ASN A 33 -24.02 9.02 10.41
CA ASN A 33 -23.42 10.34 10.29
C ASN A 33 -22.01 10.26 9.66
N PRO A 34 -21.85 10.69 8.39
CA PRO A 34 -20.53 10.70 7.75
C PRO A 34 -19.54 11.68 8.41
N ASP A 35 -20.04 12.64 9.19
CA ASP A 35 -19.31 13.73 9.84
C ASP A 35 -19.23 13.51 11.35
N SER A 36 -18.40 12.53 11.76
CA SER A 36 -18.10 12.31 13.18
C SER A 36 -17.40 13.53 13.80
N PRO A 37 -17.69 13.89 15.07
CA PRO A 37 -17.00 15.00 15.72
C PRO A 37 -15.52 14.70 15.96
N THR A 38 -14.66 15.72 15.91
CA THR A 38 -13.24 15.57 16.25
C THR A 38 -13.08 15.32 17.75
N PRO A 39 -12.43 14.21 18.17
CA PRO A 39 -12.25 13.94 19.60
C PRO A 39 -11.45 15.05 20.27
N ILE A 40 -11.77 15.40 21.51
CA ILE A 40 -11.02 16.39 22.29
C ILE A 40 -10.45 15.71 23.53
N LEU A 41 -9.13 15.70 23.64
CA LEU A 41 -8.42 15.18 24.78
C LEU A 41 -8.38 16.26 25.87
N ILE A 42 -8.94 15.96 27.04
CA ILE A 42 -9.16 16.93 28.10
C ILE A 42 -7.84 17.23 28.82
N SER A 43 -7.54 18.52 28.99
CA SER A 43 -6.41 19.02 29.75
C SER A 43 -6.83 19.73 31.04
N GLU A 44 -5.86 20.12 31.87
CA GLU A 44 -6.08 21.00 33.01
C GLU A 44 -6.57 22.40 32.54
N PRO A 45 -7.31 23.15 33.38
CA PRO A 45 -7.84 24.47 32.98
C PRO A 45 -6.77 25.51 32.62
N ASN A 46 -5.60 25.43 33.26
CA ASN A 46 -4.53 26.43 33.14
C ASN A 46 -3.28 25.85 32.46
N SER A 47 -3.36 24.66 31.88
CA SER A 47 -2.22 23.98 31.25
C SER A 47 -2.68 23.07 30.12
N THR A 48 -1.86 22.90 29.09
CA THR A 48 -2.02 21.87 28.05
C THR A 48 -1.70 20.46 28.56
N ARG A 49 -1.61 20.25 29.88
CA ARG A 49 -1.33 18.96 30.48
C ARG A 49 -2.58 18.10 30.55
N ALA A 50 -2.47 16.85 30.10
CA ALA A 50 -3.54 15.88 30.12
C ALA A 50 -4.11 15.72 31.52
N LEU A 51 -5.43 15.74 31.62
CA LEU A 51 -6.12 15.28 32.81
C LEU A 51 -6.07 13.76 32.81
N ALA A 52 -5.35 13.16 33.76
CA ALA A 52 -5.07 11.74 33.76
C ALA A 52 -4.95 11.15 35.17
N THR A 53 -5.33 9.89 35.34
CA THR A 53 -5.26 9.17 36.63
C THR A 53 -4.85 7.71 36.40
N PRO A 54 -4.24 7.00 37.37
CA PRO A 54 -3.98 5.56 37.21
C PRO A 54 -5.26 4.76 37.08
N ALA A 55 -5.22 3.69 36.29
CA ALA A 55 -6.30 2.72 36.23
C ALA A 55 -6.55 2.09 37.62
N GLY A 56 -7.80 2.11 38.08
CA GLY A 56 -8.22 1.53 39.37
C GLY A 56 -8.63 2.55 40.44
N LYS A 57 -8.29 3.84 40.31
CA LYS A 57 -8.80 4.90 41.21
C LYS A 57 -9.96 5.67 40.53
N PHE A 58 -11.18 5.24 40.87
CA PHE A 58 -12.45 5.98 40.77
C PHE A 58 -13.04 6.24 39.35
N LEU A 59 -14.27 5.75 39.12
CA LEU A 59 -15.18 6.08 37.99
C LEU A 59 -16.47 6.77 38.51
N ARG A 60 -16.37 7.59 39.55
CA ARG A 60 -17.52 8.33 40.13
C ARG A 60 -17.14 9.76 40.49
N GLY A 61 -17.68 10.76 39.79
CA GLY A 61 -17.59 12.15 40.23
C GLY A 61 -16.98 13.09 39.20
N ASN A 62 -16.75 14.33 39.65
CA ASN A 62 -16.37 15.46 38.81
C ASN A 62 -14.91 15.36 38.36
N VAL A 63 -14.71 15.12 37.06
CA VAL A 63 -13.41 14.97 36.39
C VAL A 63 -12.50 16.18 36.63
N SER A 64 -13.08 17.38 36.82
CA SER A 64 -12.35 18.65 37.04
C SER A 64 -11.51 18.73 38.33
N ARG A 65 -11.56 17.72 39.22
CA ARG A 65 -10.77 17.68 40.47
C ARG A 65 -9.53 16.79 40.39
N ILE A 66 -9.24 16.21 39.23
CA ILE A 66 -8.08 15.35 39.04
C ILE A 66 -6.84 16.22 38.87
N GLU A 67 -5.82 15.99 39.69
CA GLU A 67 -4.52 16.66 39.55
C GLU A 67 -3.61 15.84 38.64
N SER A 68 -2.95 16.50 37.70
CA SER A 68 -1.98 15.84 36.84
C SER A 68 -0.73 15.43 37.61
N ARG A 69 -0.11 14.35 37.14
CA ARG A 69 1.14 13.82 37.69
C ARG A 69 1.93 13.09 36.62
N ALA A 70 3.18 12.74 36.92
CA ALA A 70 3.95 11.86 36.08
C ALA A 70 3.53 10.39 36.27
N PHE A 71 3.61 9.61 35.19
CA PHE A 71 3.27 8.20 35.16
C PHE A 71 4.48 7.37 34.76
N LEU A 72 4.65 6.21 35.40
CA LEU A 72 5.74 5.31 35.09
C LEU A 72 5.50 4.59 33.75
N PRO A 73 6.56 4.22 33.02
CA PRO A 73 6.45 3.33 31.86
C PRO A 73 5.68 2.05 32.19
N ASP A 74 5.01 1.50 31.20
CA ASP A 74 4.18 0.29 31.28
C ASP A 74 2.98 0.34 32.24
N SER A 75 2.77 1.47 32.94
CA SER A 75 1.60 1.66 33.79
C SER A 75 0.31 1.84 32.99
N LYS A 76 -0.83 1.51 33.61
CA LYS A 76 -2.15 1.76 33.04
C LYS A 76 -2.67 3.10 33.52
N VAL A 77 -3.04 3.96 32.59
CA VAL A 77 -3.47 5.34 32.82
C VAL A 77 -4.81 5.56 32.14
N VAL A 78 -5.70 6.29 32.80
CA VAL A 78 -6.98 6.74 32.26
C VAL A 78 -6.80 8.17 31.80
N LEU A 79 -7.03 8.40 30.51
CA LEU A 79 -7.16 9.71 29.89
C LEU A 79 -8.64 10.04 29.72
N PHE A 80 -9.00 11.32 29.72
CA PHE A 80 -10.39 11.74 29.51
C PHE A 80 -10.57 12.39 28.14
N VAL A 81 -11.55 11.92 27.38
CA VAL A 81 -11.85 12.39 26.01
C VAL A 81 -13.31 12.82 25.95
N THR A 82 -13.60 13.91 25.23
CA THR A 82 -14.96 14.40 24.96
C THR A 82 -15.16 14.58 23.46
N ASN A 83 -16.35 15.02 23.05
CA ASN A 83 -16.73 15.23 21.65
C ASN A 83 -16.68 13.93 20.83
N LEU A 84 -17.28 12.87 21.39
CA LEU A 84 -17.38 11.54 20.80
C LEU A 84 -18.84 11.16 20.58
N ASP A 85 -19.12 10.47 19.49
CA ASP A 85 -20.44 9.93 19.13
C ASP A 85 -20.30 8.44 18.79
N LEU A 86 -20.22 7.61 19.84
CA LEU A 86 -19.93 6.18 19.71
C LEU A 86 -21.17 5.39 19.28
N LEU A 87 -20.97 4.46 18.34
CA LEU A 87 -21.99 3.43 18.05
C LEU A 87 -22.09 2.42 19.20
N ALA A 88 -23.22 1.70 19.27
CA ALA A 88 -23.52 0.76 20.37
C ALA A 88 -22.41 -0.29 20.62
N ASP A 89 -21.74 -0.75 19.56
CA ASP A 89 -20.67 -1.75 19.61
C ASP A 89 -19.26 -1.16 19.44
N GLU A 90 -19.12 0.16 19.47
CA GLU A 90 -17.83 0.84 19.28
C GLU A 90 -17.06 0.96 20.60
N GLY A 91 -15.97 0.19 20.72
CA GLY A 91 -15.16 0.12 21.94
C GLY A 91 -13.69 0.52 21.75
N ALA A 92 -12.83 0.07 22.67
CA ALA A 92 -11.40 0.40 22.71
C ALA A 92 -10.66 0.17 21.39
N SER A 93 -11.07 -0.83 20.59
CA SER A 93 -10.46 -1.16 19.30
C SER A 93 -10.61 -0.06 18.25
N ALA A 94 -11.57 0.86 18.40
CA ALA A 94 -11.80 2.00 17.51
C ALA A 94 -10.83 3.17 17.75
N PHE A 95 -10.08 3.15 18.86
CA PHE A 95 -9.21 4.22 19.28
C PHE A 95 -7.73 3.88 19.08
N ARG A 96 -6.92 4.89 18.77
CA ARG A 96 -5.46 4.80 18.75
C ARG A 96 -4.90 5.95 19.57
N VAL A 97 -3.84 5.67 20.33
CA VAL A 97 -3.14 6.70 21.10
C VAL A 97 -1.74 6.86 20.54
N TYR A 98 -1.46 8.05 20.06
CA TYR A 98 -0.16 8.41 19.51
C TYR A 98 0.60 9.26 20.50
N VAL A 99 1.89 8.99 20.62
CA VAL A 99 2.79 9.69 21.52
C VAL A 99 3.99 10.19 20.74
N GLU A 100 4.44 11.40 21.03
CA GLU A 100 5.64 12.00 20.48
C GLU A 100 6.56 12.46 21.61
N ASP A 101 7.86 12.15 21.51
CA ASP A 101 8.87 12.63 22.46
C ASP A 101 9.54 13.93 22.00
N ALA A 102 10.40 14.51 22.85
CA ALA A 102 11.12 15.76 22.55
C ALA A 102 12.06 15.68 21.33
N LYS A 103 12.38 14.47 20.84
CA LYS A 103 13.18 14.25 19.62
C LYS A 103 12.30 14.06 18.37
N GLY A 104 10.98 14.19 18.49
CA GLY A 104 10.03 13.98 17.40
C GLY A 104 9.78 12.51 17.07
N ARG A 105 10.23 11.57 17.89
CA ARG A 105 9.98 10.13 17.68
C ARG A 105 8.55 9.81 18.07
N LYS A 106 7.87 9.01 17.23
CA LYS A 106 6.45 8.67 17.39
C LYS A 106 6.27 7.23 17.83
N TYR A 107 5.37 7.03 18.79
CA TYR A 107 5.04 5.76 19.41
C TYR A 107 3.53 5.53 19.38
N ARG A 108 3.10 4.28 19.56
CA ARG A 108 1.68 3.93 19.67
C ARG A 108 1.43 3.14 20.94
N PHE A 109 0.62 3.72 21.81
CA PHE A 109 0.20 3.08 23.05
C PHE A 109 -1.15 2.38 22.84
N PRO A 110 -1.33 1.15 23.36
CA PRO A 110 -2.59 0.43 23.23
C PRO A 110 -3.67 1.03 24.13
N VAL A 111 -4.87 1.09 23.56
CA VAL A 111 -6.10 1.37 24.29
C VAL A 111 -6.66 0.05 24.78
N LEU A 112 -6.81 -0.08 26.10
CA LEU A 112 -7.28 -1.29 26.76
C LEU A 112 -8.79 -1.28 26.97
N ASP A 113 -9.37 -0.10 27.24
CA ASP A 113 -10.78 0.04 27.57
C ASP A 113 -11.27 1.47 27.32
N ILE A 114 -12.57 1.63 27.12
CA ILE A 114 -13.23 2.94 27.07
C ILE A 114 -14.60 2.86 27.74
N GLN A 115 -14.90 3.78 28.64
CA GLN A 115 -16.18 3.83 29.35
C GLN A 115 -16.67 5.27 29.54
N PRO A 116 -17.98 5.55 29.47
CA PRO A 116 -18.51 6.86 29.82
C PRO A 116 -18.26 7.16 31.31
N VAL A 117 -17.94 8.41 31.63
CA VAL A 117 -17.75 8.85 33.01
C VAL A 117 -19.11 9.01 33.68
N LYS A 118 -19.32 8.28 34.77
CA LYS A 118 -20.60 8.30 35.48
C LYS A 118 -20.94 9.70 36.01
N GLY A 119 -22.06 10.25 35.55
CA GLY A 119 -22.53 11.61 35.88
C GLY A 119 -22.05 12.71 34.92
N GLN A 120 -21.18 12.38 33.96
CA GLN A 120 -20.74 13.24 32.86
C GLN A 120 -20.62 12.37 31.59
N GLU A 121 -21.73 11.80 31.13
CA GLU A 121 -21.74 10.74 30.10
C GLU A 121 -21.20 11.18 28.73
N TRP A 122 -21.06 12.48 28.48
CA TRP A 122 -20.38 13.05 27.30
C TRP A 122 -18.85 13.03 27.40
N ILE A 123 -18.29 12.64 28.55
CA ILE A 123 -16.85 12.44 28.76
C ILE A 123 -16.60 10.94 28.88
N TYR A 124 -15.59 10.46 28.17
CA TYR A 124 -15.17 9.07 28.16
C TYR A 124 -13.82 8.91 28.83
N ALA A 125 -13.72 7.92 29.71
CA ALA A 125 -12.51 7.45 30.34
C ALA A 125 -11.84 6.41 29.42
N LEU A 126 -10.73 6.79 28.81
CA LEU A 126 -9.93 5.97 27.90
C LEU A 126 -8.75 5.36 28.67
N THR A 127 -8.78 4.05 28.90
CA THR A 127 -7.69 3.34 29.59
C THR A 127 -6.60 2.97 28.59
N VAL A 128 -5.38 3.46 28.82
CA VAL A 128 -4.20 3.30 27.97
C VAL A 128 -3.09 2.64 28.77
N ARG A 129 -2.34 1.73 28.15
CA ARG A 129 -1.09 1.22 28.74
C ARG A 129 0.08 2.01 28.16
N LEU A 130 0.92 2.61 29.00
CA LEU A 130 2.01 3.47 28.55
C LEU A 130 3.23 2.66 28.09
N LYS A 131 3.05 1.89 27.02
CA LYS A 131 4.06 1.03 26.41
C LYS A 131 3.87 1.03 24.90
N ASP A 132 4.94 1.29 24.16
CA ASP A 132 4.92 1.21 22.70
C ASP A 132 4.75 -0.24 22.24
N GLU A 133 3.74 -0.48 21.39
CA GLU A 133 3.47 -1.79 20.79
C GLU A 133 4.01 -1.93 19.37
N LEU A 134 4.41 -0.82 18.73
CA LEU A 134 4.95 -0.88 17.37
C LEU A 134 6.36 -1.49 17.36
N GLY A 135 7.15 -1.23 18.40
CA GLY A 135 8.51 -1.77 18.52
C GLY A 135 9.47 -1.25 17.45
N PHE A 136 9.09 -0.18 16.74
CA PHE A 136 9.92 0.46 15.72
C PHE A 136 11.10 1.22 16.34
N TRP A 137 10.91 1.74 17.56
CA TRP A 137 11.94 2.36 18.38
C TRP A 137 12.09 1.60 19.70
N GLU A 138 13.18 1.87 20.42
CA GLU A 138 13.21 1.61 21.87
C GLU A 138 12.08 2.38 22.56
N GLN A 139 11.60 1.87 23.70
CA GLN A 139 10.54 2.53 24.47
C GLN A 139 10.88 4.01 24.71
N PRO A 140 9.87 4.91 24.71
CA PRO A 140 10.12 6.32 24.95
C PRO A 140 10.89 6.50 26.25
N PRO A 141 11.86 7.43 26.30
CA PRO A 141 12.59 7.70 27.52
C PRO A 141 11.64 8.29 28.56
N ALA A 142 11.70 7.78 29.79
CA ALA A 142 10.86 8.22 30.91
C ALA A 142 11.47 9.42 31.63
N ASP A 143 11.90 10.42 30.87
CA ASP A 143 12.71 11.55 31.31
C ASP A 143 11.99 12.91 31.16
N GLY A 144 10.68 12.92 30.97
CA GLY A 144 9.93 14.17 30.85
C GLY A 144 8.53 14.00 30.29
N ASP A 145 7.95 15.13 29.91
CA ASP A 145 6.69 15.21 29.23
C ASP A 145 6.81 14.64 27.82
N VAL A 146 5.74 13.99 27.38
CA VAL A 146 5.49 13.59 26.00
C VAL A 146 4.22 14.25 25.49
N LEU A 147 4.11 14.45 24.18
CA LEU A 147 2.86 14.88 23.57
C LEU A 147 2.02 13.65 23.29
N ILE A 148 0.80 13.63 23.79
CA ILE A 148 -0.14 12.53 23.60
C ILE A 148 -1.38 13.03 22.87
N GLY A 149 -1.85 12.24 21.90
CA GLY A 149 -3.07 12.49 21.15
C GLY A 149 -3.87 11.21 20.94
N VAL A 150 -5.18 11.35 20.80
CA VAL A 150 -6.12 10.26 20.55
C VAL A 150 -6.64 10.38 19.13
N ALA A 151 -6.65 9.28 18.39
CA ALA A 151 -7.32 9.20 17.11
C ALA A 151 -8.53 8.27 17.19
N TRP A 152 -9.63 8.71 16.58
CA TRP A 152 -10.90 8.00 16.51
C TRP A 152 -11.51 8.21 15.12
N ARG A 153 -11.89 7.13 14.42
CA ARG A 153 -12.44 7.16 13.04
C ARG A 153 -11.60 7.95 12.02
N GLY A 154 -10.28 8.02 12.24
CA GLY A 154 -9.36 8.78 11.40
C GLY A 154 -9.24 10.28 11.73
N LEU A 155 -10.02 10.77 12.69
CA LEU A 155 -9.90 12.12 13.25
C LEU A 155 -8.92 12.09 14.42
N ALA A 156 -8.01 13.06 14.46
CA ALA A 156 -7.04 13.22 15.55
C ALA A 156 -7.50 14.30 16.52
N SER A 157 -7.32 14.07 17.81
CA SER A 157 -7.56 15.06 18.84
C SER A 157 -6.49 16.14 18.86
N ASN A 158 -6.74 17.20 19.62
CA ASN A 158 -5.66 18.04 20.14
C ASN A 158 -4.61 17.17 20.86
N ARG A 159 -3.36 17.62 20.85
CA ARG A 159 -2.29 17.00 21.63
C ARG A 159 -2.06 17.78 22.92
N VAL A 160 -1.83 17.04 23.99
CA VAL A 160 -1.61 17.56 25.34
C VAL A 160 -0.34 16.95 25.91
N ARG A 161 0.26 17.58 26.91
CA ARG A 161 1.42 17.03 27.61
C ARG A 161 1.00 15.92 28.58
N LEU A 162 1.71 14.81 28.60
CA LEU A 162 1.60 13.79 29.64
C LEU A 162 2.96 13.62 30.30
N GLY A 163 3.02 13.69 31.63
CA GLY A 163 4.27 13.43 32.36
C GLY A 163 4.63 11.95 32.27
N PHE A 164 5.76 11.63 31.66
CA PHE A 164 6.23 10.27 31.45
C PHE A 164 7.54 10.03 32.21
N GLY A 165 7.46 9.29 33.31
CA GLY A 165 8.51 9.18 34.33
C GLY A 165 8.59 10.41 35.25
N LYS A 166 8.77 11.60 34.68
CA LYS A 166 8.70 12.90 35.37
C LYS A 166 7.96 13.95 34.53
N THR A 167 7.59 15.07 35.14
CA THR A 167 6.99 16.23 34.43
C THR A 167 8.08 17.20 33.96
N GLY A 168 7.84 17.93 32.87
CA GLY A 168 8.76 18.93 32.30
C GLY A 168 9.63 18.38 31.16
N GLY A 169 10.81 18.96 30.93
CA GLY A 169 11.71 18.57 29.83
C GLY A 169 11.55 19.41 28.56
N ASP A 170 12.22 19.00 27.48
CA ASP A 170 12.44 19.85 26.30
C ASP A 170 11.31 19.81 25.26
N ILE A 171 10.26 19.02 25.51
CA ILE A 171 9.13 18.94 24.59
C ILE A 171 8.36 20.26 24.58
N LYS A 172 8.02 20.71 23.37
CA LYS A 172 7.22 21.91 23.14
C LYS A 172 5.80 21.50 22.78
N ASP A 173 4.83 22.32 23.20
CA ASP A 173 3.46 22.15 22.74
C ASP A 173 3.35 22.46 21.25
N ASP A 174 2.26 21.99 20.65
CA ASP A 174 1.91 22.37 19.29
C ASP A 174 1.72 23.88 19.17
N ILE A 175 2.07 24.41 18.00
CA ILE A 175 1.83 25.83 17.69
C ILE A 175 0.33 26.11 17.82
N GLY A 176 -0.04 27.05 18.71
CA GLY A 176 -1.44 27.38 18.98
C GLY A 176 -2.15 26.46 19.98
N ALA A 177 -1.44 25.55 20.64
CA ALA A 177 -2.02 24.73 21.69
C ALA A 177 -2.58 25.58 22.84
N ILE A 178 -3.83 25.31 23.20
CA ILE A 178 -4.54 25.95 24.31
C ILE A 178 -5.07 24.89 25.29
N PRO A 179 -5.26 25.24 26.57
CA PRO A 179 -5.95 24.36 27.52
C PRO A 179 -7.35 23.98 27.04
N THR A 180 -7.73 22.72 27.26
CA THR A 180 -9.00 22.09 26.88
C THR A 180 -9.67 21.46 28.12
N PRO A 181 -10.14 22.27 29.08
CA PRO A 181 -10.73 21.75 30.32
C PRO A 181 -12.00 20.93 30.09
N ALA A 182 -12.31 20.07 31.06
CA ALA A 182 -13.49 19.22 31.04
C ALA A 182 -14.78 20.06 30.88
N PRO A 183 -15.61 19.81 29.86
CA PRO A 183 -16.81 20.60 29.64
C PRO A 183 -17.90 20.26 30.67
N THR A 184 -18.64 21.28 31.11
CA THR A 184 -19.73 21.16 32.09
C THR A 184 -21.04 20.61 31.48
N SER A 185 -21.14 20.59 30.16
CA SER A 185 -22.25 20.02 29.38
C SER A 185 -21.72 19.38 28.09
N PRO A 186 -22.51 18.53 27.41
CA PRO A 186 -22.15 18.05 26.08
C PRO A 186 -21.83 19.22 25.15
N LEU A 187 -20.75 19.09 24.39
CA LEU A 187 -20.40 20.07 23.36
C LEU A 187 -21.45 19.97 22.24
N LYS A 188 -22.03 21.10 21.85
CA LYS A 188 -22.81 21.16 20.61
C LYS A 188 -21.83 21.00 19.47
N THR A 189 -22.07 20.04 18.58
CA THR A 189 -21.23 19.70 17.42
C THR A 189 -20.84 20.97 16.66
N SER A 190 -19.68 21.54 16.98
CA SER A 190 -19.15 22.72 16.30
C SER A 190 -18.13 22.24 15.28
N ILE A 191 -18.45 22.43 14.00
CA ILE A 191 -17.65 22.02 12.83
C ILE A 191 -16.42 22.94 12.62
N ASN A 192 -15.90 23.55 13.69
CA ASN A 192 -14.84 24.56 13.58
C ASN A 192 -13.58 24.10 14.30
N ALA A 193 -12.69 23.41 13.58
CA ALA A 193 -11.31 23.21 14.01
C ALA A 193 -10.33 23.47 12.86
N GLU A 194 -9.47 24.47 13.04
CA GLU A 194 -8.32 24.81 12.21
C GLU A 194 -7.29 23.65 12.14
N PRO A 195 -6.51 23.54 11.05
CA PRO A 195 -5.83 22.30 10.67
C PRO A 195 -4.42 22.23 11.27
N ASN A 196 -4.15 21.22 12.11
CA ASN A 196 -2.76 20.73 12.29
C ASN A 196 -2.69 19.24 12.66
N TYR A 197 -2.08 18.49 11.72
CA TYR A 197 -1.34 17.22 11.81
C TYR A 197 -2.06 15.87 12.14
N VAL A 198 -2.02 15.02 11.11
CA VAL A 198 -2.21 13.54 11.02
C VAL A 198 -3.63 12.96 11.11
N GLY A 199 -4.48 13.41 10.18
CA GLY A 199 -5.72 12.75 9.77
C GLY A 199 -6.45 13.72 8.84
N TYR A 200 -6.73 13.35 7.59
CA TYR A 200 -7.33 14.29 6.64
C TYR A 200 -8.73 14.69 7.12
N LEU A 201 -8.95 16.02 7.19
CA LEU A 201 -10.10 16.68 7.83
C LEU A 201 -11.42 16.52 7.05
N TYR A 202 -11.39 16.08 5.78
CA TYR A 202 -12.56 16.03 4.90
C TYR A 202 -12.75 14.67 4.25
N SER A 203 -14.01 14.23 4.10
CA SER A 203 -14.39 13.05 3.32
C SER A 203 -13.78 13.04 1.90
N GLY A 204 -13.62 14.22 1.29
CA GLY A 204 -13.01 14.40 -0.03
C GLY A 204 -11.55 13.92 -0.13
N ASP A 205 -10.76 14.01 0.94
CA ASP A 205 -9.36 13.54 0.91
C ASP A 205 -9.26 12.02 0.96
N ARG A 206 -10.18 11.36 1.67
CA ARG A 206 -10.25 9.89 1.70
C ARG A 206 -10.77 9.35 0.37
N THR A 207 -11.77 10.00 -0.21
CA THR A 207 -12.22 9.71 -1.58
C THR A 207 -11.10 9.87 -2.59
N ARG A 208 -10.38 11.00 -2.58
CA ARG A 208 -9.21 11.24 -3.44
C ARG A 208 -8.13 10.16 -3.25
N PHE A 209 -7.84 9.79 -2.00
CA PHE A 209 -6.90 8.70 -1.73
C PHE A 209 -7.37 7.40 -2.39
N MET A 210 -8.64 7.02 -2.23
CA MET A 210 -9.19 5.82 -2.86
C MET A 210 -9.11 5.90 -4.38
N GLU A 211 -9.45 7.03 -5.00
CA GLU A 211 -9.32 7.24 -6.46
C GLU A 211 -7.88 7.10 -6.98
N GLN A 212 -6.88 7.45 -6.16
CA GLN A 212 -5.47 7.32 -6.52
C GLN A 212 -4.93 5.92 -6.25
N ALA A 213 -5.31 5.32 -5.12
CA ALA A 213 -4.77 4.05 -4.63
C ALA A 213 -5.51 2.81 -5.10
N THR A 214 -6.73 2.95 -5.66
CA THR A 214 -7.56 1.84 -6.16
C THR A 214 -8.16 2.16 -7.54
N PHE A 215 -9.02 1.27 -8.04
CA PHE A 215 -9.81 1.52 -9.25
C PHE A 215 -11.14 2.24 -8.99
N GLY A 216 -11.34 2.75 -7.77
CA GLY A 216 -12.47 3.59 -7.42
C GLY A 216 -12.85 3.49 -5.93
N PRO A 217 -13.46 4.55 -5.38
CA PRO A 217 -14.00 4.53 -4.03
C PRO A 217 -15.24 3.65 -3.93
N THR A 218 -15.38 2.92 -2.83
CA THR A 218 -16.60 2.18 -2.46
C THR A 218 -16.95 2.47 -1.00
N ASN A 219 -18.23 2.30 -0.63
CA ASN A 219 -18.68 2.51 0.74
C ASN A 219 -17.99 1.54 1.71
N GLU A 220 -17.75 0.31 1.26
CA GLU A 220 -17.07 -0.74 2.02
C GLU A 220 -15.61 -0.36 2.27
N LEU A 221 -14.91 0.15 1.26
CA LEU A 221 -13.53 0.62 1.38
C LEU A 221 -13.43 1.85 2.29
N ASP A 222 -14.35 2.81 2.14
CA ASP A 222 -14.45 3.99 3.01
C ASP A 222 -14.59 3.57 4.48
N THR A 223 -15.56 2.69 4.75
CA THR A 223 -15.81 2.13 6.09
C THR A 223 -14.60 1.39 6.63
N ARG A 224 -13.92 0.60 5.80
CA ARG A 224 -12.70 -0.13 6.20
C ARG A 224 -11.58 0.83 6.56
N ILE A 225 -11.32 1.85 5.74
CA ILE A 225 -10.27 2.84 6.00
C ILE A 225 -10.58 3.65 7.27
N ARG A 226 -11.84 4.02 7.52
CA ARG A 226 -12.25 4.66 8.79
C ARG A 226 -11.93 3.80 10.01
N ARG A 227 -12.15 2.49 9.91
CA ARG A 227 -11.92 1.52 11.00
C ARG A 227 -10.44 1.21 11.25
N VAL A 228 -9.69 0.89 10.20
CA VAL A 228 -8.30 0.39 10.34
C VAL A 228 -7.24 1.49 10.19
N GLY A 229 -7.61 2.61 9.56
CA GLY A 229 -6.71 3.70 9.19
C GLY A 229 -5.92 3.42 7.90
N LEU A 230 -5.57 4.49 7.17
CA LEU A 230 -4.85 4.43 5.89
C LEU A 230 -3.55 3.62 5.96
N ARG A 231 -2.71 3.84 6.98
CA ARG A 231 -1.41 3.17 7.10
C ARG A 231 -1.56 1.65 7.25
N THR A 232 -2.53 1.22 8.04
CA THR A 232 -2.85 -0.21 8.21
C THR A 232 -3.42 -0.79 6.93
N TRP A 233 -4.26 -0.04 6.22
CA TRP A 233 -4.79 -0.47 4.92
C TRP A 233 -3.66 -0.62 3.89
N LEU A 234 -2.76 0.37 3.77
CA LEU A 234 -1.58 0.32 2.89
C LEU A 234 -0.67 -0.86 3.23
N ALA A 235 -0.34 -1.09 4.50
CA ALA A 235 0.43 -2.24 4.94
C ALA A 235 -0.24 -3.56 4.50
N GLY A 236 -1.57 -3.67 4.66
CA GLY A 236 -2.33 -4.81 4.17
C GLY A 236 -2.25 -4.99 2.65
N GLN A 237 -2.24 -3.89 1.88
CA GLN A 237 -2.13 -3.94 0.42
C GLN A 237 -0.74 -4.37 -0.07
N PHE A 238 0.32 -3.99 0.64
CA PHE A 238 1.70 -4.42 0.30
C PHE A 238 1.89 -5.93 0.48
N GLU A 239 1.28 -6.51 1.52
CA GLU A 239 1.41 -7.93 1.88
C GLU A 239 0.35 -8.84 1.26
N ALA A 240 -0.70 -8.27 0.65
CA ALA A 240 -1.82 -9.05 0.14
C ALA A 240 -1.37 -10.01 -0.98
N PRO A 241 -1.80 -11.29 -0.94
CA PRO A 241 -1.63 -12.22 -2.04
C PRO A 241 -2.25 -11.64 -3.32
N TYR A 242 -1.50 -11.67 -4.42
CA TYR A 242 -1.95 -11.13 -5.69
C TYR A 242 -1.65 -12.11 -6.83
N PRO A 243 -2.56 -12.26 -7.80
CA PRO A 243 -3.88 -11.63 -7.87
C PRO A 243 -4.94 -12.35 -7.01
N THR A 244 -6.08 -11.69 -6.76
CA THR A 244 -7.27 -12.35 -6.18
C THR A 244 -7.89 -13.29 -7.20
N ASN A 245 -8.07 -12.82 -8.43
CA ASN A 245 -8.53 -13.62 -9.56
C ASN A 245 -7.32 -14.19 -10.28
N PRO A 246 -7.15 -15.52 -10.35
CA PRO A 246 -6.02 -16.13 -11.04
C PRO A 246 -5.90 -15.62 -12.48
N TYR A 247 -4.66 -15.38 -12.92
CA TYR A 247 -4.37 -15.07 -14.31
C TYR A 247 -4.95 -16.13 -15.26
N PRO A 248 -5.45 -15.75 -16.45
CA PRO A 248 -5.89 -16.71 -17.46
C PRO A 248 -4.73 -17.63 -17.85
N ASN A 249 -4.89 -18.93 -17.67
CA ASN A 249 -3.89 -19.91 -18.11
C ASN A 249 -4.17 -20.32 -19.56
N LEU A 250 -3.66 -19.53 -20.49
CA LEU A 250 -3.87 -19.72 -21.93
C LEU A 250 -2.71 -20.48 -22.55
N ALA A 251 -3.00 -21.44 -23.43
CA ALA A 251 -1.97 -22.15 -24.18
C ALA A 251 -1.23 -21.21 -25.15
N LEU A 252 0.01 -21.58 -25.51
CA LEU A 252 0.67 -20.97 -26.67
C LEU A 252 -0.05 -21.43 -27.94
N MET A 253 -0.21 -20.49 -28.88
CA MET A 253 -0.81 -20.77 -30.18
C MET A 253 0.16 -20.41 -31.32
N PRO A 254 0.03 -21.03 -32.51
CA PRO A 254 0.80 -20.63 -33.68
C PRO A 254 0.64 -19.13 -33.98
N VAL A 255 1.71 -18.46 -34.43
CA VAL A 255 1.67 -17.03 -34.77
C VAL A 255 0.57 -16.73 -35.79
N ASN A 256 0.50 -17.55 -36.84
CA ASN A 256 -0.56 -17.46 -37.83
C ASN A 256 -1.78 -18.23 -37.36
N VAL A 257 -2.95 -17.60 -37.43
CA VAL A 257 -4.23 -18.23 -37.12
C VAL A 257 -4.46 -19.43 -38.05
N THR A 258 -4.73 -20.59 -37.46
CA THR A 258 -5.06 -21.84 -38.17
C THR A 258 -6.44 -21.80 -38.82
N ASP A 259 -6.66 -22.60 -39.86
CA ASP A 259 -7.96 -22.69 -40.53
C ASP A 259 -9.07 -23.17 -39.59
N ASP A 260 -8.77 -24.12 -38.71
CA ASP A 260 -9.70 -24.57 -37.66
C ASP A 260 -10.14 -23.41 -36.76
N CYS A 261 -9.19 -22.58 -36.32
CA CYS A 261 -9.49 -21.44 -35.48
C CYS A 261 -10.34 -20.38 -36.21
N ARG A 262 -10.07 -20.15 -37.50
CA ARG A 262 -10.89 -19.27 -38.37
C ARG A 262 -12.29 -19.83 -38.57
N ALA A 263 -12.43 -21.15 -38.64
CA ALA A 263 -13.71 -21.85 -38.69
C ALA A 263 -14.42 -21.89 -37.33
N GLY A 264 -13.84 -21.31 -36.27
CA GLY A 264 -14.42 -21.28 -34.94
C GLY A 264 -14.29 -22.61 -34.19
N ILE A 265 -13.20 -23.34 -34.41
CA ILE A 265 -12.87 -24.59 -33.75
C ILE A 265 -11.58 -24.40 -32.92
N PRO A 266 -11.64 -24.50 -31.58
CA PRO A 266 -12.86 -24.57 -30.76
C PRO A 266 -13.72 -23.28 -30.86
N PRO A 267 -14.99 -23.32 -30.43
CA PRO A 267 -15.86 -22.15 -30.45
C PRO A 267 -15.19 -20.93 -29.82
N ASN A 268 -15.29 -19.78 -30.50
CA ASN A 268 -14.64 -18.52 -30.11
C ASN A 268 -13.10 -18.53 -30.10
N CYS A 269 -12.43 -19.46 -30.80
CA CYS A 269 -10.97 -19.54 -30.82
C CYS A 269 -10.26 -18.20 -31.10
N LEU A 270 -10.71 -17.44 -32.11
CA LEU A 270 -10.15 -16.13 -32.42
C LEU A 270 -10.22 -15.16 -31.22
N ARG A 271 -11.38 -15.10 -30.55
CA ARG A 271 -11.58 -14.26 -29.38
C ARG A 271 -10.70 -14.71 -28.22
N ASP A 272 -10.67 -16.02 -27.95
CA ASP A 272 -10.08 -16.56 -26.73
C ASP A 272 -8.54 -16.67 -26.77
N PHE A 273 -7.95 -16.72 -27.97
CA PHE A 273 -6.51 -16.88 -28.12
C PHE A 273 -5.81 -15.77 -28.92
N TYR A 274 -6.50 -15.19 -29.92
CA TYR A 274 -5.94 -14.22 -30.87
C TYR A 274 -6.54 -12.82 -30.73
N SER A 275 -7.06 -12.50 -29.54
CA SER A 275 -7.54 -11.17 -29.22
C SER A 275 -7.20 -10.83 -27.77
N MET A 276 -7.29 -9.54 -27.40
CA MET A 276 -7.06 -9.10 -26.02
C MET A 276 -8.25 -9.37 -25.08
N TYR A 277 -9.34 -9.97 -25.58
CA TYR A 277 -10.56 -10.17 -24.81
C TYR A 277 -10.34 -10.89 -23.45
N PRO A 278 -9.59 -12.01 -23.36
CA PRO A 278 -9.37 -12.67 -22.07
C PRO A 278 -8.58 -11.82 -21.08
N VAL A 279 -7.62 -11.04 -21.60
CA VAL A 279 -6.75 -10.17 -20.79
C VAL A 279 -7.54 -9.00 -20.25
N GLN A 280 -8.33 -8.33 -21.09
CA GLN A 280 -9.21 -7.24 -20.70
C GLN A 280 -10.26 -7.71 -19.69
N ASN A 281 -10.89 -8.86 -19.93
CA ASN A 281 -11.87 -9.42 -19.01
C ASN A 281 -11.24 -9.72 -17.63
N TRP A 282 -10.07 -10.34 -17.60
CA TRP A 282 -9.35 -10.59 -16.35
C TRP A 282 -8.96 -9.29 -15.64
N PHE A 283 -8.42 -8.31 -16.38
CA PHE A 283 -8.02 -7.01 -15.83
C PHE A 283 -9.20 -6.32 -15.14
N PHE A 284 -10.33 -6.17 -15.83
CA PHE A 284 -11.51 -5.51 -15.23
C PHE A 284 -12.11 -6.33 -14.08
N LYS A 285 -12.03 -7.66 -14.14
CA LYS A 285 -12.46 -8.50 -13.02
C LYS A 285 -11.60 -8.26 -11.77
N GLU A 286 -10.28 -8.16 -11.93
CA GLU A 286 -9.38 -7.85 -10.82
C GLU A 286 -9.55 -6.40 -10.35
N ALA A 287 -9.73 -5.44 -11.26
CA ALA A 287 -9.98 -4.04 -10.93
C ALA A 287 -11.28 -3.84 -10.12
N PHE A 288 -12.39 -4.50 -10.48
CA PHE A 288 -13.66 -4.33 -9.78
C PHE A 288 -13.84 -5.21 -8.55
N TYR A 289 -13.25 -6.41 -8.54
CA TYR A 289 -13.54 -7.42 -7.52
C TYR A 289 -12.30 -7.98 -6.81
N GLY A 290 -11.10 -7.52 -7.15
CA GLY A 290 -9.86 -7.92 -6.49
C GLY A 290 -9.61 -7.13 -5.19
N GLU A 291 -9.05 -7.79 -4.18
CA GLU A 291 -8.69 -7.17 -2.90
C GLU A 291 -7.38 -6.34 -2.93
N PRO A 292 -6.29 -6.75 -3.63
CA PRO A 292 -5.03 -6.01 -3.70
C PRO A 292 -5.06 -4.90 -4.76
N GLN A 293 -6.03 -4.00 -4.60
CA GLN A 293 -6.27 -2.85 -5.47
C GLN A 293 -5.01 -2.02 -5.75
N LEU A 294 -4.19 -1.75 -4.72
CA LEU A 294 -2.99 -0.93 -4.88
C LEU A 294 -1.96 -1.60 -5.81
N LYS A 295 -1.74 -2.91 -5.67
CA LYS A 295 -0.79 -3.64 -6.52
C LYS A 295 -1.28 -3.66 -7.97
N HIS A 296 -2.57 -3.87 -8.19
CA HIS A 296 -3.16 -3.81 -9.52
C HIS A 296 -3.04 -2.41 -10.13
N ARG A 297 -3.27 -1.36 -9.33
CA ARG A 297 -3.18 0.05 -9.74
C ARG A 297 -1.76 0.44 -10.14
N ILE A 298 -0.76 0.00 -9.38
CA ILE A 298 0.65 0.24 -9.72
C ILE A 298 1.07 -0.58 -10.95
N ALA A 299 0.65 -1.84 -11.06
CA ALA A 299 0.92 -2.63 -12.27
C ALA A 299 0.35 -1.98 -13.53
N TRP A 300 -0.84 -1.36 -13.43
CA TRP A 300 -1.42 -0.57 -14.52
C TRP A 300 -0.62 0.71 -14.81
N ALA A 301 -0.22 1.46 -13.78
CA ALA A 301 0.64 2.63 -13.98
C ALA A 301 1.98 2.24 -14.66
N LEU A 302 2.55 1.09 -14.30
CA LEU A 302 3.75 0.57 -14.95
C LEU A 302 3.51 0.16 -16.40
N SER A 303 2.31 -0.29 -16.79
CA SER A 303 2.01 -0.57 -18.22
C SER A 303 1.92 0.69 -19.08
N GLU A 304 1.64 1.85 -18.47
CA GLU A 304 1.67 3.15 -19.18
C GLU A 304 3.09 3.71 -19.32
N LEU A 305 4.04 3.20 -18.53
CA LEU A 305 5.46 3.56 -18.61
C LEU A 305 6.25 2.59 -19.50
N TRP A 306 6.11 1.30 -19.22
CA TRP A 306 6.65 0.22 -20.03
C TRP A 306 5.54 -0.26 -20.97
N VAL A 307 5.47 0.33 -22.16
CA VAL A 307 4.38 0.06 -23.11
C VAL A 307 4.76 -1.05 -24.08
N ILE A 308 3.82 -1.97 -24.32
CA ILE A 308 3.79 -2.83 -25.53
C ILE A 308 2.40 -2.74 -26.17
N SER A 309 2.31 -3.04 -27.47
CA SER A 309 1.06 -2.95 -28.21
C SER A 309 0.36 -4.30 -28.35
N GLY A 310 -0.96 -4.34 -28.08
CA GLY A 310 -1.83 -5.48 -28.41
C GLY A 310 -2.07 -5.65 -29.92
N VAL A 311 -1.68 -4.66 -30.75
CA VAL A 311 -1.70 -4.78 -32.22
C VAL A 311 -0.50 -5.58 -32.72
N ASP A 312 0.65 -5.46 -32.06
CA ASP A 312 1.87 -6.22 -32.40
C ASP A 312 1.97 -7.54 -31.61
N THR A 313 1.46 -7.54 -30.38
CA THR A 313 1.41 -8.69 -29.46
C THR A 313 -0.02 -9.25 -29.43
N GLN A 314 -0.43 -9.87 -30.54
CA GLN A 314 -1.84 -10.16 -30.83
C GLN A 314 -2.44 -11.34 -30.04
N GLN A 315 -1.63 -12.16 -29.37
CA GLN A 315 -2.14 -13.29 -28.59
C GLN A 315 -2.29 -12.97 -27.11
N ALA A 316 -3.43 -13.36 -26.53
CA ALA A 316 -3.72 -13.12 -25.12
C ALA A 316 -2.70 -13.78 -24.18
N SER A 317 -2.20 -14.97 -24.54
CA SER A 317 -1.19 -15.69 -23.73
C SER A 317 0.12 -14.92 -23.59
N TRP A 318 0.48 -14.11 -24.59
CA TRP A 318 1.70 -13.30 -24.60
C TRP A 318 1.53 -12.07 -23.69
N MET A 319 0.40 -11.39 -23.81
CA MET A 319 0.08 -10.20 -23.02
C MET A 319 -0.13 -10.53 -21.52
N VAL A 320 -0.67 -11.71 -21.19
CA VAL A 320 -0.75 -12.17 -19.78
C VAL A 320 0.65 -12.29 -19.17
N ALA A 321 1.61 -12.90 -19.88
CA ALA A 321 2.97 -13.05 -19.39
C ALA A 321 3.65 -11.68 -19.17
N TYR A 322 3.35 -10.69 -20.02
CA TYR A 322 3.79 -9.31 -19.84
C TYR A 322 3.24 -8.67 -18.56
N HIS A 323 1.91 -8.70 -18.37
CA HIS A 323 1.29 -8.13 -17.16
C HIS A 323 1.72 -8.82 -15.87
N GLN A 324 2.05 -10.11 -15.92
CA GLN A 324 2.62 -10.83 -14.78
C GLN A 324 3.94 -10.19 -14.33
N GLN A 325 4.83 -9.80 -15.24
CA GLN A 325 6.10 -9.15 -14.89
C GLN A 325 5.90 -7.76 -14.27
N LEU A 326 4.95 -6.97 -14.80
CA LEU A 326 4.62 -5.66 -14.23
C LEU A 326 4.10 -5.79 -12.79
N SER A 327 3.19 -6.73 -12.55
CA SER A 327 2.62 -6.93 -11.22
C SER A 327 3.58 -7.53 -10.21
N LYS A 328 4.49 -8.41 -10.66
CA LYS A 328 5.60 -8.94 -9.86
C LYS A 328 6.50 -7.81 -9.34
N ASN A 329 6.74 -6.80 -10.18
CA ASN A 329 7.64 -5.69 -9.90
C ASN A 329 6.94 -4.45 -9.32
N ALA A 330 5.62 -4.48 -9.10
CA ALA A 330 4.84 -3.31 -8.69
C ALA A 330 5.35 -2.60 -7.42
N PHE A 331 5.86 -3.35 -6.44
CA PHE A 331 6.42 -2.78 -5.20
C PHE A 331 7.94 -3.00 -5.08
N GLY A 332 8.58 -3.40 -6.18
CA GLY A 332 10.01 -3.69 -6.24
C GLY A 332 10.85 -2.45 -6.49
N ASN A 333 12.10 -2.67 -6.90
CA ASN A 333 12.98 -1.60 -7.35
C ASN A 333 13.01 -1.51 -8.88
N TYR A 334 13.35 -0.33 -9.39
CA TYR A 334 13.31 -0.04 -10.81
C TYR A 334 14.31 -0.87 -11.65
N ARG A 335 15.44 -1.27 -11.04
CA ARG A 335 16.47 -2.07 -11.73
C ARG A 335 15.95 -3.46 -12.05
N ASP A 336 15.27 -4.09 -11.11
CA ASP A 336 14.68 -5.43 -11.29
C ASP A 336 13.53 -5.38 -12.30
N LEU A 337 12.67 -4.36 -12.22
CA LEU A 337 11.63 -4.10 -13.23
C LEU A 337 12.24 -3.99 -14.64
N MET A 338 13.26 -3.13 -14.79
CA MET A 338 13.94 -2.94 -16.06
C MET A 338 14.53 -4.25 -16.58
N TYR A 339 15.20 -5.04 -15.73
CA TYR A 339 15.77 -6.32 -16.12
C TYR A 339 14.69 -7.32 -16.58
N ASP A 340 13.64 -7.51 -15.77
CA ASP A 340 12.57 -8.46 -16.06
C ASP A 340 11.79 -8.09 -17.34
N ILE A 341 11.55 -6.79 -17.57
CA ILE A 341 10.86 -6.31 -18.77
C ILE A 341 11.78 -6.33 -20.00
N THR A 342 13.08 -6.03 -19.84
CA THR A 342 14.08 -6.19 -20.92
C THR A 342 14.05 -7.61 -21.49
N LEU A 343 14.03 -8.61 -20.61
CA LEU A 343 14.03 -10.01 -21.01
C LEU A 343 12.63 -10.57 -21.29
N ASN A 344 11.58 -9.75 -21.22
CA ASN A 344 10.24 -10.19 -21.57
C ASN A 344 10.11 -10.33 -23.11
N PRO A 345 9.63 -11.48 -23.62
CA PRO A 345 9.47 -11.68 -25.06
C PRO A 345 8.56 -10.68 -25.78
N GLY A 346 7.49 -10.21 -25.11
CA GLY A 346 6.59 -9.19 -25.64
C GLY A 346 7.32 -7.88 -25.93
N MET A 347 8.09 -7.41 -24.94
CA MET A 347 8.93 -6.21 -25.08
C MET A 347 10.01 -6.40 -26.15
N GLY A 348 10.71 -7.54 -26.12
CA GLY A 348 11.75 -7.81 -27.09
C GLY A 348 11.23 -7.93 -28.53
N ASN A 349 10.00 -8.38 -28.74
CA ASN A 349 9.35 -8.34 -30.05
C ASN A 349 8.92 -6.92 -30.44
N TYR A 350 8.31 -6.19 -29.51
CA TYR A 350 7.77 -4.85 -29.75
C TYR A 350 8.85 -3.84 -30.17
N LEU A 351 10.05 -3.94 -29.61
CA LEU A 351 11.20 -3.08 -29.94
C LEU A 351 12.29 -3.80 -30.74
N ASP A 352 11.93 -4.88 -31.43
CA ASP A 352 12.81 -5.66 -32.32
C ASP A 352 14.12 -6.20 -31.71
N MET A 353 14.26 -6.21 -30.38
CA MET A 353 15.43 -6.75 -29.70
C MET A 353 15.66 -8.23 -30.06
N VAL A 354 14.58 -9.01 -30.21
CA VAL A 354 14.65 -10.44 -30.59
C VAL A 354 15.21 -10.69 -32.00
N ARG A 355 15.28 -9.63 -32.83
CA ARG A 355 15.82 -9.64 -34.20
C ARG A 355 17.22 -9.02 -34.28
N SER A 356 17.70 -8.41 -33.20
CA SER A 356 19.02 -7.79 -33.13
C SER A 356 20.10 -8.86 -33.09
N THR A 357 21.03 -8.84 -34.04
CA THR A 357 22.17 -9.77 -34.09
C THR A 357 23.46 -9.02 -34.29
N LYS A 358 24.61 -9.65 -34.00
CA LYS A 358 25.93 -9.05 -34.22
C LYS A 358 26.16 -8.61 -35.68
N ASN A 359 25.54 -9.28 -36.65
CA ASN A 359 25.67 -8.97 -38.08
C ASN A 359 24.58 -8.01 -38.59
N ASN A 360 23.50 -7.86 -37.84
CA ASN A 360 22.40 -6.95 -38.14
C ASN A 360 21.88 -6.36 -36.81
N PRO A 361 22.66 -5.46 -36.19
CA PRO A 361 22.29 -4.87 -34.91
C PRO A 361 21.10 -3.93 -35.10
N ASN A 362 20.12 -4.00 -34.19
CA ASN A 362 18.97 -3.10 -34.18
C ASN A 362 19.01 -2.24 -32.92
N GLU A 363 19.12 -0.92 -33.10
CA GLU A 363 19.28 0.05 -32.02
C GLU A 363 17.97 0.42 -31.30
N ASN A 364 16.80 0.00 -31.79
CA ASN A 364 15.51 0.45 -31.28
C ASN A 364 15.41 0.27 -29.76
N TYR A 365 15.54 -0.96 -29.27
CA TYR A 365 15.54 -1.22 -27.81
C TYR A 365 16.64 -0.46 -27.05
N ALA A 366 17.85 -0.38 -27.62
CA ALA A 366 18.98 0.32 -27.00
C ALA A 366 18.76 1.83 -26.87
N ARG A 367 18.04 2.42 -27.81
CA ARG A 367 17.64 3.83 -27.78
C ARG A 367 16.51 4.03 -26.76
N GLU A 368 15.46 3.22 -26.82
CA GLU A 368 14.28 3.41 -25.96
C GLU A 368 14.58 3.13 -24.48
N ILE A 369 15.45 2.18 -24.15
CA ILE A 369 15.85 1.94 -22.76
C ILE A 369 16.52 3.17 -22.13
N LEU A 370 17.27 3.95 -22.91
CA LEU A 370 17.85 5.22 -22.46
C LEU A 370 16.81 6.35 -22.48
N GLN A 371 16.14 6.51 -23.62
CA GLN A 371 15.32 7.67 -23.92
C GLN A 371 13.98 7.70 -23.17
N LEU A 372 13.24 6.59 -23.20
CA LEU A 372 11.87 6.53 -22.69
C LEU A 372 11.81 5.90 -21.31
N PHE A 373 12.66 4.91 -21.05
CA PHE A 373 12.53 4.10 -19.84
C PHE A 373 13.57 4.40 -18.76
N SER A 374 14.53 5.29 -18.97
CA SER A 374 15.50 5.60 -17.90
C SER A 374 15.94 7.07 -17.85
N ILE A 375 17.02 7.41 -18.53
CA ILE A 375 17.77 8.65 -18.30
C ILE A 375 17.18 9.86 -19.05
N GLY A 376 16.42 9.63 -20.11
CA GLY A 376 15.88 10.69 -20.96
C GLY A 376 16.91 11.29 -21.92
N LEU A 377 16.49 12.25 -22.74
CA LEU A 377 17.34 12.85 -23.78
C LEU A 377 18.35 13.87 -23.26
N PHE A 378 18.02 14.56 -22.17
CA PHE A 378 18.76 15.74 -21.72
C PHE A 378 19.01 15.70 -20.21
N MET A 379 20.17 16.21 -19.81
CA MET A 379 20.55 16.29 -18.41
C MET A 379 19.63 17.25 -17.66
N LEU A 380 19.24 16.87 -16.45
CA LEU A 380 18.37 17.65 -15.57
C LEU A 380 19.11 18.13 -14.32
N ASN A 381 18.72 19.30 -13.82
CA ASN A 381 19.03 19.74 -12.47
C ASN A 381 18.20 18.95 -11.45
N GLN A 382 18.52 19.06 -10.17
CA GLN A 382 17.77 18.38 -9.11
C GLN A 382 16.31 18.84 -9.00
N ASP A 383 15.99 20.04 -9.48
CA ASP A 383 14.62 20.58 -9.54
C ASP A 383 13.84 20.16 -10.81
N GLY A 384 14.46 19.36 -11.68
CA GLY A 384 13.86 18.87 -12.93
C GLY A 384 13.99 19.82 -14.13
N THR A 385 14.63 20.99 -13.97
CA THR A 385 14.89 21.89 -15.10
C THR A 385 16.05 21.38 -15.96
N LEU A 386 16.07 21.73 -17.25
CA LEU A 386 17.14 21.33 -18.18
C LEU A 386 18.48 21.98 -17.79
N GLN A 387 19.56 21.20 -17.83
CA GLN A 387 20.91 21.75 -17.83
C GLN A 387 21.23 22.31 -19.21
N LEU A 388 21.72 23.55 -19.27
CA LEU A 388 22.03 24.25 -20.51
C LEU A 388 23.54 24.48 -20.64
N ASP A 389 24.06 24.38 -21.86
CA ASP A 389 25.44 24.75 -22.17
C ASP A 389 25.63 26.28 -22.22
N GLY A 390 26.87 26.73 -22.50
CA GLY A 390 27.19 28.15 -22.61
C GLY A 390 26.49 28.90 -23.75
N SER A 391 25.79 28.19 -24.65
CA SER A 391 24.97 28.75 -25.72
C SER A 391 23.47 28.69 -25.42
N GLY A 392 23.08 28.24 -24.21
CA GLY A 392 21.68 28.10 -23.80
C GLY A 392 20.97 26.88 -24.37
N LYS A 393 21.69 25.88 -24.92
CA LYS A 393 21.10 24.65 -25.45
C LYS A 393 21.12 23.54 -24.40
N ALA A 394 20.08 22.72 -24.37
CA ALA A 394 20.01 21.55 -23.48
C ALA A 394 21.15 20.57 -23.73
N ILE A 395 21.80 20.14 -22.66
CA ILE A 395 22.92 19.19 -22.69
C ILE A 395 22.37 17.77 -22.86
N PRO A 396 22.73 17.03 -23.92
CA PRO A 396 22.27 15.66 -24.11
C PRO A 396 22.87 14.71 -23.07
N THR A 397 22.11 13.70 -22.66
CA THR A 397 22.54 12.66 -21.71
C THR A 397 23.52 11.66 -22.31
N TYR A 398 23.40 11.43 -23.62
CA TYR A 398 24.23 10.51 -24.37
C TYR A 398 24.29 10.94 -25.85
N ASP A 399 25.24 10.36 -26.59
CA ASP A 399 25.40 10.57 -28.02
C ASP A 399 25.08 9.28 -28.81
N GLN A 400 25.16 9.36 -30.14
CA GLN A 400 24.92 8.20 -30.99
C GLN A 400 25.96 7.09 -30.78
N ASN A 401 27.19 7.42 -30.39
CA ASN A 401 28.21 6.41 -30.12
C ASN A 401 27.81 5.54 -28.92
N THR A 402 27.25 6.16 -27.88
CA THR A 402 26.68 5.47 -26.72
C THR A 402 25.56 4.52 -27.13
N VAL A 403 24.62 4.97 -27.97
CA VAL A 403 23.54 4.12 -28.52
C VAL A 403 24.12 2.94 -29.29
N ASN A 404 25.11 3.17 -30.15
CA ASN A 404 25.74 2.11 -30.95
C ASN A 404 26.41 1.05 -30.05
N ASN A 405 27.09 1.46 -28.98
CA ASN A 405 27.75 0.52 -28.07
C ASN A 405 26.74 -0.23 -27.19
N ILE A 406 25.67 0.42 -26.73
CA ILE A 406 24.60 -0.26 -26.01
C ILE A 406 23.83 -1.22 -26.93
N THR A 407 23.67 -0.88 -28.21
CA THR A 407 23.06 -1.79 -29.20
C THR A 407 23.77 -3.13 -29.24
N LYS A 408 25.10 -3.16 -29.17
CA LYS A 408 25.88 -4.40 -29.12
C LYS A 408 25.52 -5.26 -27.91
N VAL A 409 25.23 -4.66 -26.75
CA VAL A 409 24.82 -5.37 -25.52
C VAL A 409 23.52 -6.16 -25.74
N PHE A 410 22.62 -5.63 -26.58
CA PHE A 410 21.31 -6.24 -26.83
C PHE A 410 21.25 -7.12 -28.09
N THR A 411 22.39 -7.39 -28.73
CA THR A 411 22.44 -8.37 -29.82
C THR A 411 22.30 -9.80 -29.31
N GLY A 412 21.68 -10.70 -30.08
CA GLY A 412 21.66 -12.13 -29.82
C GLY A 412 20.60 -12.62 -28.83
N TRP A 413 19.85 -11.73 -28.17
CA TRP A 413 18.71 -12.13 -27.36
C TRP A 413 17.58 -12.64 -28.26
N THR A 414 16.98 -13.79 -27.92
CA THR A 414 15.96 -14.43 -28.76
C THR A 414 14.99 -15.29 -27.95
N PHE A 415 13.90 -15.73 -28.57
CA PHE A 415 12.86 -16.53 -27.92
C PHE A 415 13.39 -17.89 -27.45
N CYS A 416 12.99 -18.31 -26.26
CA CYS A 416 13.38 -19.60 -25.71
C CYS A 416 12.46 -20.74 -26.19
N ASN A 417 12.57 -21.08 -27.47
CA ASN A 417 11.62 -22.00 -28.14
C ASN A 417 11.89 -23.50 -27.89
N GLN A 418 12.97 -23.88 -27.20
CA GLN A 418 13.34 -25.29 -27.03
C GLN A 418 13.66 -25.65 -25.57
N THR A 419 14.45 -24.83 -24.89
CA THR A 419 15.04 -25.18 -23.58
C THR A 419 14.26 -24.71 -22.37
N CYS A 420 13.25 -23.83 -22.54
CA CYS A 420 12.50 -23.26 -21.42
C CYS A 420 11.21 -24.03 -21.11
N PRO A 421 10.68 -23.92 -19.87
CA PRO A 421 9.57 -24.75 -19.40
C PRO A 421 8.28 -24.67 -20.23
N ASN A 422 7.97 -23.50 -20.83
CA ASN A 422 6.78 -23.30 -21.64
C ASN A 422 7.04 -23.49 -23.14
N SER A 423 8.19 -24.03 -23.54
CA SER A 423 8.50 -24.29 -24.95
C SER A 423 7.55 -25.35 -25.53
N VAL A 424 7.02 -25.07 -26.72
CA VAL A 424 6.18 -26.01 -27.47
C VAL A 424 6.72 -26.09 -28.89
N PRO A 425 7.02 -27.30 -29.41
CA PRO A 425 7.53 -27.44 -30.78
C PRO A 425 6.63 -26.75 -31.81
N GLY A 426 7.24 -25.88 -32.62
CA GLY A 426 6.56 -25.13 -33.67
C GLY A 426 5.89 -23.82 -33.21
N PHE A 427 5.86 -23.51 -31.91
CA PHE A 427 5.28 -22.27 -31.40
C PHE A 427 6.37 -21.33 -30.86
N VAL A 428 6.12 -20.03 -30.94
CA VAL A 428 7.01 -19.02 -30.37
C VAL A 428 6.70 -18.86 -28.89
N ASN A 429 7.73 -18.96 -28.04
CA ASN A 429 7.58 -18.89 -26.60
C ASN A 429 7.64 -17.43 -26.12
N TYR A 430 6.47 -16.90 -25.75
CA TYR A 430 6.32 -15.57 -25.14
C TYR A 430 6.15 -15.59 -23.62
N LYS A 431 6.20 -16.77 -23.00
CA LYS A 431 5.95 -16.94 -21.57
C LYS A 431 7.23 -16.93 -20.74
N ASP A 432 8.30 -17.50 -21.28
CA ASP A 432 9.60 -17.56 -20.60
C ASP A 432 10.50 -16.40 -21.03
N PRO A 433 11.44 -15.95 -20.18
CA PRO A 433 12.41 -14.92 -20.55
C PRO A 433 13.19 -15.24 -21.82
N LEU A 434 13.59 -14.20 -22.54
CA LEU A 434 14.50 -14.31 -23.67
C LEU A 434 15.83 -14.91 -23.23
N ILE A 435 16.44 -15.66 -24.14
CA ILE A 435 17.75 -16.29 -23.93
C ILE A 435 18.78 -15.70 -24.87
N LEU A 436 20.04 -15.73 -24.44
CA LEU A 436 21.15 -15.26 -25.25
C LEU A 436 21.62 -16.37 -26.20
N ASN A 437 21.49 -16.13 -27.50
CA ASN A 437 22.17 -16.91 -28.52
C ASN A 437 23.59 -16.35 -28.71
N GLN A 438 24.57 -17.01 -28.10
CA GLN A 438 25.97 -16.59 -28.14
C GLN A 438 26.54 -16.44 -29.55
N ASN A 439 26.06 -17.23 -30.53
CA ASN A 439 26.53 -17.16 -31.91
C ASN A 439 26.13 -15.84 -32.58
N ASN A 440 25.05 -15.22 -32.12
CA ASN A 440 24.51 -13.97 -32.64
C ASN A 440 24.80 -12.76 -31.73
N HIS A 441 25.50 -12.95 -30.62
CA HIS A 441 25.87 -11.87 -29.70
C HIS A 441 27.21 -11.24 -30.07
N ASP A 442 27.28 -9.91 -30.01
CA ASP A 442 28.51 -9.14 -30.17
C ASP A 442 29.33 -9.17 -28.87
N VAL A 443 30.51 -9.78 -28.94
CA VAL A 443 31.44 -9.92 -27.80
C VAL A 443 32.56 -8.89 -27.81
N THR A 444 32.51 -7.91 -28.71
CA THR A 444 33.50 -6.83 -28.77
C THR A 444 33.36 -5.92 -27.55
N ALA A 445 34.43 -5.17 -27.25
CA ALA A 445 34.42 -4.16 -26.20
C ALA A 445 33.40 -3.07 -26.52
N LYS A 446 32.61 -2.68 -25.51
CA LYS A 446 31.69 -1.54 -25.54
C LYS A 446 32.34 -0.41 -24.75
N THR A 447 32.58 0.73 -25.38
CA THR A 447 33.30 1.88 -24.78
C THR A 447 32.44 3.12 -24.72
#